data_AF-A0A345UXC6-F1
#
_entry.id   AF-A0A345UXC6-F1
#
_cell.length_a   1.000
_cell.length_b   1.000
_cell.length_c   1.000
_cell.angle_alpha   90.00
_cell.angle_beta   90.00
_cell.angle_gamma   90.00
#
_symmetry.space_group_name_H-M   'P 1'
#
loop_
_entity.id
_entity.type
_entity.pdbx_description
1 polymer ?
#
loop_
_entity_poly.entity_id
_entity_poly.type
_entity_poly.pdbx_seq_one_letter_code
_entity_poly.pdbx_strand_id
1 'polypeptide(L)'
;MPTILEPGEIEAAASSPSFLHLPPHNLFTLRAQRLERLAEGHPLADYLHLIAGLCRVQQQILDEPPSTAPLDEQRLEVCRQHGMPPFAADTLIREDTWQLYLEALLQRYVAPEQPAVVEAVTTLRVASPGQLRAWAVALVSGQYSLVPAALVPFLGAALQAAWSHWLLSAQNLQLTPGDSLSQCPACGSPAMAGVIRHRGKHNGLRYLVCSLCACEWHVVRVKCVYCEQSKGLEYLSLEDDCHAANQAPLRAEVCPGCNSYLKLLYLENDGEGEALSADLGSLLLDMRLAQDGYQRLAPNLLLAPGDE
;
A
#
# COMPACT_ATOMS: atom_id res chain seq x y z
N MET A 1 25.54 -10.02 -40.24
CA MET A 1 25.89 -10.95 -39.15
C MET A 1 25.26 -10.41 -37.89
N PRO A 2 24.46 -11.18 -37.14
CA PRO A 2 23.94 -10.70 -35.87
C PRO A 2 25.11 -10.57 -34.89
N THR A 3 25.32 -9.38 -34.36
CA THR A 3 26.35 -9.10 -33.35
C THR A 3 25.92 -9.79 -32.06
N ILE A 4 26.64 -10.82 -31.66
CA ILE A 4 26.47 -11.48 -30.37
C ILE A 4 27.15 -10.55 -29.36
N LEU A 5 26.36 -9.95 -28.47
CA LEU A 5 26.89 -9.09 -27.40
C LEU A 5 27.52 -9.95 -26.31
N GLU A 6 28.70 -9.55 -25.84
CA GLU A 6 29.36 -10.17 -24.70
C GLU A 6 28.55 -9.88 -23.41
N PRO A 7 28.59 -10.74 -22.37
CA PRO A 7 27.82 -10.56 -21.13
C PRO A 7 27.94 -9.16 -20.48
N GLY A 8 29.13 -8.54 -20.54
CA GLY A 8 29.35 -7.17 -20.03
C GLY A 8 28.80 -6.05 -20.92
N GLU A 9 28.62 -6.31 -22.22
CA GLU A 9 27.98 -5.37 -23.17
C GLU A 9 26.46 -5.43 -23.07
N ILE A 10 25.90 -6.57 -22.63
CA ILE A 10 24.48 -6.72 -22.29
C ILE A 10 24.14 -5.90 -21.02
N GLU A 11 25.02 -5.92 -20.01
CA GLU A 11 24.87 -5.11 -18.78
C GLU A 11 25.01 -3.60 -19.04
N ALA A 12 25.90 -3.20 -19.96
CA ALA A 12 26.08 -1.78 -20.30
C ALA A 12 24.98 -1.22 -21.24
N ALA A 13 24.32 -2.07 -22.04
CA ALA A 13 23.25 -1.69 -22.95
C ALA A 13 21.85 -1.67 -22.29
N ALA A 14 21.67 -2.36 -21.16
CA ALA A 14 20.45 -2.34 -20.39
C ALA A 14 20.49 -1.17 -19.40
N SER A 15 19.71 -0.11 -19.63
CA SER A 15 19.51 0.89 -18.59
C SER A 15 18.84 0.20 -17.39
N SER A 16 19.54 0.09 -16.25
CA SER A 16 18.99 -0.52 -15.04
C SER A 16 17.60 0.07 -14.75
N PRO A 17 16.60 -0.77 -14.47
CA PRO A 17 15.25 -0.29 -14.22
C PRO A 17 15.27 0.71 -13.06
N SER A 18 14.41 1.73 -13.14
CA SER A 18 14.30 2.69 -12.04
C SER A 18 13.91 1.92 -10.78
N PHE A 19 14.75 2.00 -9.75
CA PHE A 19 14.51 1.28 -8.50
C PHE A 19 13.23 1.74 -7.81
N LEU A 20 12.85 3.01 -7.96
CA LEU A 20 11.85 3.66 -7.15
C LEU A 20 10.85 4.47 -8.00
N HIS A 21 9.57 4.39 -7.67
CA HIS A 21 8.57 5.35 -8.10
C HIS A 21 7.86 5.96 -6.90
N LEU A 22 7.79 7.29 -6.87
CA LEU A 22 6.96 8.02 -5.92
C LEU A 22 5.50 7.97 -6.37
N PRO A 23 4.53 7.97 -5.44
CA PRO A 23 3.14 8.10 -5.82
C PRO A 23 2.90 9.45 -6.51
N PRO A 24 1.90 9.57 -7.38
CA PRO A 24 1.55 10.86 -7.96
C PRO A 24 0.90 11.77 -6.90
N HIS A 25 0.99 13.09 -7.08
CA HIS A 25 0.38 14.05 -6.15
C HIS A 25 -1.15 13.92 -6.06
N ASN A 26 -1.81 13.36 -7.08
CA ASN A 26 -3.25 13.08 -7.08
C ASN A 26 -3.59 11.61 -6.73
N LEU A 27 -2.72 10.91 -6.00
CA LEU A 27 -2.85 9.50 -5.62
C LEU A 27 -4.26 9.17 -5.10
N PHE A 28 -4.74 9.92 -4.13
CA PHE A 28 -5.98 9.58 -3.44
C PHE A 28 -7.21 9.92 -4.28
N THR A 29 -7.13 10.92 -5.17
CA THR A 29 -8.14 11.16 -6.21
C THR A 29 -8.28 9.96 -7.14
N LEU A 30 -7.15 9.45 -7.67
CA LEU A 30 -7.16 8.29 -8.56
C LEU A 30 -7.75 7.06 -7.86
N ARG A 31 -7.33 6.82 -6.60
CA ARG A 31 -7.86 5.75 -5.76
C ARG A 31 -9.37 5.86 -5.54
N ALA A 32 -9.89 7.04 -5.21
CA ALA A 32 -11.32 7.26 -5.04
C ALA A 32 -12.10 6.94 -6.33
N GLN A 33 -11.62 7.44 -7.48
CA GLN A 33 -12.24 7.18 -8.79
C GLN A 33 -12.22 5.69 -9.18
N ARG A 34 -11.19 4.94 -8.75
CA ARG A 34 -11.15 3.48 -8.95
C ARG A 34 -12.12 2.75 -8.05
N LEU A 35 -12.16 3.10 -6.77
CA LEU A 35 -13.12 2.52 -5.82
C LEU A 35 -14.58 2.73 -6.25
N GLU A 36 -14.92 3.91 -6.75
CA GLU A 36 -16.28 4.19 -7.25
C GLU A 36 -16.64 3.34 -8.46
N ARG A 37 -15.74 3.21 -9.43
CA ARG A 37 -15.95 2.34 -10.59
C ARG A 37 -16.08 0.87 -10.18
N LEU A 38 -15.25 0.43 -9.25
CA LEU A 38 -15.31 -0.94 -8.72
C LEU A 38 -16.57 -1.20 -7.89
N ALA A 39 -17.21 -0.18 -7.32
CA ALA A 39 -18.43 -0.34 -6.54
C ALA A 39 -19.64 -0.70 -7.40
N GLU A 40 -19.65 -0.36 -8.70
CA GLU A 40 -20.75 -0.67 -9.61
C GLU A 40 -20.99 -2.19 -9.71
N GLY A 41 -22.12 -2.65 -9.18
CA GLY A 41 -22.49 -4.07 -9.19
C GLY A 41 -21.71 -4.95 -8.21
N HIS A 42 -20.90 -4.36 -7.32
CA HIS A 42 -20.08 -5.12 -6.37
C HIS A 42 -20.82 -5.44 -5.06
N PRO A 43 -20.68 -6.65 -4.48
CA PRO A 43 -21.35 -7.02 -3.22
C PRO A 43 -21.00 -6.12 -2.02
N LEU A 44 -19.84 -5.47 -2.06
CA LEU A 44 -19.36 -4.54 -1.03
C LEU A 44 -19.45 -3.06 -1.48
N ALA A 45 -20.36 -2.72 -2.39
CA ALA A 45 -20.47 -1.37 -2.97
C ALA A 45 -20.49 -0.26 -1.91
N ASP A 46 -21.30 -0.40 -0.86
CA ASP A 46 -21.41 0.61 0.21
C ASP A 46 -20.07 0.86 0.93
N TYR A 47 -19.32 -0.22 1.18
CA TYR A 47 -18.00 -0.10 1.78
C TYR A 47 -16.99 0.53 0.82
N LEU A 48 -17.00 0.16 -0.46
CA LEU A 48 -16.12 0.78 -1.46
C LEU A 48 -16.42 2.29 -1.62
N HIS A 49 -17.68 2.69 -1.59
CA HIS A 49 -18.08 4.10 -1.59
C HIS A 49 -17.66 4.83 -0.31
N LEU A 50 -17.76 4.19 0.85
CA LEU A 50 -17.27 4.73 2.12
C LEU A 50 -15.76 5.04 2.03
N ILE A 51 -14.96 4.08 1.55
CA ILE A 51 -13.51 4.27 1.40
C ILE A 51 -13.20 5.29 0.30
N ALA A 52 -13.96 5.35 -0.80
CA ALA A 52 -13.78 6.38 -1.82
C ALA A 52 -13.99 7.80 -1.25
N GLY A 53 -15.00 7.98 -0.38
CA GLY A 53 -15.22 9.22 0.35
C GLY A 53 -14.04 9.58 1.26
N LEU A 54 -13.47 8.58 1.94
CA LEU A 54 -12.29 8.77 2.77
C LEU A 54 -11.06 9.17 1.95
N CYS A 55 -10.84 8.54 0.78
CA CYS A 55 -9.77 8.90 -0.14
C CYS A 55 -9.90 10.33 -0.68
N ARG A 56 -11.12 10.83 -0.93
CA ARG A 56 -11.30 12.25 -1.27
C ARG A 56 -10.79 13.18 -0.17
N VAL A 57 -11.07 12.85 1.09
CA VAL A 57 -10.56 13.63 2.24
C VAL A 57 -9.05 13.50 2.36
N GLN A 58 -8.48 12.31 2.13
CA GLN A 58 -7.02 12.13 2.09
C GLN A 58 -6.38 13.04 1.01
N GLN A 59 -7.00 13.15 -0.17
CA GLN A 59 -6.50 14.07 -1.20
C GLN A 59 -6.54 15.53 -0.73
N GLN A 60 -7.65 15.98 -0.15
CA GLN A 60 -7.75 17.34 0.38
C GLN A 60 -6.65 17.62 1.41
N ILE A 61 -6.33 16.65 2.27
CA ILE A 61 -5.24 16.78 3.25
C ILE A 61 -3.88 16.80 2.57
N LEU A 62 -3.68 16.02 1.50
CA LEU A 62 -2.43 16.03 0.77
C LEU A 62 -2.20 17.37 0.04
N ASP A 63 -3.26 17.97 -0.49
CA ASP A 63 -3.23 19.27 -1.17
C ASP A 63 -3.09 20.43 -0.18
N GLU A 64 -3.74 20.32 0.99
CA GLU A 64 -3.72 21.31 2.08
C GLU A 64 -3.38 20.64 3.41
N PRO A 65 -2.09 20.33 3.64
CA PRO A 65 -1.66 19.59 4.82
C PRO A 65 -1.76 20.43 6.10
N PRO A 66 -1.97 19.78 7.27
CA PRO A 66 -1.91 20.47 8.54
C PRO A 66 -0.51 21.05 8.76
N SER A 67 -0.44 22.18 9.47
CA SER A 67 0.84 22.82 9.79
C SER A 67 1.63 21.95 10.76
N THR A 68 2.62 21.22 10.25
CA THR A 68 3.54 20.42 11.05
C THR A 68 4.95 21.01 11.03
N ALA A 69 5.73 20.76 12.09
CA ALA A 69 7.16 21.02 12.00
C ALA A 69 7.75 20.20 10.84
N PRO A 70 8.68 20.78 10.05
CA PRO A 70 9.38 20.01 9.03
C PRO A 70 10.14 18.85 9.67
N LEU A 71 10.29 17.75 8.94
CA LEU A 71 11.12 16.65 9.38
C LEU A 71 12.58 17.11 9.48
N ASP A 72 13.26 16.66 10.53
CA ASP A 72 14.64 17.01 10.79
C ASP A 72 15.56 16.52 9.65
N GLU A 73 16.16 17.47 8.92
CA GLU A 73 17.07 17.18 7.81
C GLU A 73 18.29 16.37 8.26
N GLN A 74 18.77 16.57 9.49
CA GLN A 74 19.90 15.80 10.02
C GLN A 74 19.52 14.33 10.20
N ARG A 75 18.30 14.05 10.67
CA ARG A 75 17.76 12.68 10.75
C ARG A 75 17.68 12.03 9.37
N LEU A 76 17.18 12.75 8.37
CA LEU A 76 17.08 12.23 6.99
C LEU A 76 18.47 11.86 6.44
N GLU A 77 19.48 12.70 6.70
CA GLU A 77 20.86 12.45 6.29
C GLU A 77 21.47 11.23 7.00
N VAL A 78 21.29 11.11 8.33
CA VAL A 78 21.76 9.95 9.10
C VAL A 78 21.08 8.66 8.62
N CYS A 79 19.77 8.68 8.40
CA CYS A 79 19.05 7.54 7.84
C CYS A 79 19.64 7.12 6.48
N ARG A 80 19.94 8.09 5.61
CA ARG A 80 20.57 7.84 4.31
C ARG A 80 21.95 7.20 4.44
N GLN A 81 22.79 7.70 5.34
CA GLN A 81 24.15 7.18 5.56
C GLN A 81 24.17 5.73 6.04
N HIS A 82 23.13 5.33 6.79
CA HIS A 82 23.01 3.98 7.34
C HIS A 82 22.04 3.08 6.54
N GLY A 83 21.50 3.54 5.40
CA GLY A 83 20.54 2.77 4.61
C GLY A 83 19.21 2.49 5.34
N MET A 84 18.86 3.31 6.33
CA MET A 84 17.63 3.16 7.11
C MET A 84 16.45 3.92 6.45
N PRO A 85 15.21 3.44 6.60
CA PRO A 85 14.05 4.16 6.08
C PRO A 85 13.92 5.56 6.71
N PRO A 86 13.96 6.65 5.93
CA PRO A 86 13.89 8.01 6.46
C PRO A 86 12.57 8.32 7.19
N PHE A 87 11.49 7.64 6.80
CA PHE A 87 10.15 7.78 7.39
C PHE A 87 9.73 6.52 8.16
N ALA A 88 10.68 5.87 8.84
CA ALA A 88 10.46 4.62 9.57
C ALA A 88 9.17 4.67 10.42
N ALA A 89 8.20 3.82 10.07
CA ALA A 89 6.85 3.85 10.62
C ALA A 89 6.85 3.60 12.13
N ASP A 90 7.64 2.63 12.59
CA ASP A 90 7.81 2.25 13.99
C ASP A 90 8.34 3.37 14.91
N THR A 91 9.04 4.34 14.32
CA THR A 91 9.64 5.49 14.99
C THR A 91 8.69 6.68 14.94
N LEU A 92 8.28 7.08 13.72
CA LEU A 92 7.43 8.28 13.52
C LEU A 92 6.02 8.12 14.11
N ILE A 93 5.51 6.89 14.22
CA ILE A 93 4.20 6.64 14.86
C ILE A 93 4.18 6.98 16.36
N ARG A 94 5.36 7.05 17.00
CA ARG A 94 5.48 7.36 18.44
C ARG A 94 5.51 8.86 18.70
N GLU A 95 5.72 9.66 17.67
CA GLU A 95 5.65 11.12 17.70
C GLU A 95 4.20 11.59 17.62
N ASP A 96 3.96 12.89 17.82
CA ASP A 96 2.61 13.47 17.83
C ASP A 96 2.19 14.04 16.48
N THR A 97 3.13 14.24 15.56
CA THR A 97 2.92 14.96 14.29
C THR A 97 1.84 14.34 13.41
N TRP A 98 1.73 13.01 13.37
CA TRP A 98 0.70 12.33 12.56
C TRP A 98 -0.72 12.53 13.12
N GLN A 99 -0.89 12.85 14.40
CA GLN A 99 -2.22 13.05 15.00
C GLN A 99 -2.92 14.28 14.43
N LEU A 100 -2.16 15.27 13.97
CA LEU A 100 -2.70 16.44 13.27
C LEU A 100 -3.36 16.07 11.93
N TYR A 101 -2.89 15.00 11.27
CA TYR A 101 -3.53 14.48 10.06
C TYR A 101 -4.82 13.74 10.38
N LEU A 102 -4.88 13.02 11.50
CA LEU A 102 -6.11 12.42 11.99
C LEU A 102 -7.12 13.49 12.36
N GLU A 103 -6.71 14.54 13.05
CA GLU A 103 -7.57 15.67 13.38
C GLU A 103 -8.13 16.33 12.11
N ALA A 104 -7.26 16.65 11.14
CA ALA A 104 -7.68 17.23 9.85
C ALA A 104 -8.66 16.31 9.11
N LEU A 105 -8.43 15.00 9.12
CA LEU A 105 -9.33 14.01 8.54
C LEU A 105 -10.68 14.02 9.23
N LEU A 106 -10.72 13.95 10.56
CA LEU A 106 -11.96 13.93 11.33
C LEU A 106 -12.74 15.24 11.21
N GLN A 107 -12.07 16.37 11.00
CA GLN A 107 -12.71 17.68 10.77
C GLN A 107 -13.35 17.78 9.38
N ARG A 108 -12.67 17.29 8.34
CA ARG A 108 -13.13 17.38 6.93
C ARG A 108 -14.08 16.25 6.55
N TYR A 109 -14.01 15.12 7.22
CA TYR A 109 -14.83 13.96 6.92
C TYR A 109 -16.28 14.15 7.39
N VAL A 110 -17.20 14.22 6.44
CA VAL A 110 -18.64 14.22 6.68
C VAL A 110 -19.10 12.77 6.73
N ALA A 111 -19.31 12.26 7.95
CA ALA A 111 -19.77 10.89 8.14
C ALA A 111 -21.16 10.70 7.50
N PRO A 112 -21.37 9.61 6.72
CA PRO A 112 -22.72 9.23 6.31
C PRO A 112 -23.57 8.91 7.54
N GLU A 113 -24.90 8.99 7.41
CA GLU A 113 -25.87 8.66 8.47
C GLU A 113 -25.95 7.15 8.75
N GLN A 114 -24.81 6.50 8.92
CA GLN A 114 -24.68 5.10 9.32
C GLN A 114 -24.19 5.05 10.77
N PRO A 115 -24.97 4.46 11.71
CA PRO A 115 -24.64 4.49 13.13
C PRO A 115 -23.23 4.01 13.48
N ALA A 116 -22.78 2.90 12.87
CA ALA A 116 -21.45 2.35 13.12
C ALA A 116 -20.31 3.30 12.68
N VAL A 117 -20.50 4.02 11.58
CA VAL A 117 -19.53 5.00 11.09
C VAL A 117 -19.50 6.22 12.00
N VAL A 118 -20.67 6.73 12.40
CA VAL A 118 -20.79 7.85 13.34
C VAL A 118 -20.11 7.52 14.67
N GLU A 119 -20.33 6.30 15.19
CA GLU A 119 -19.71 5.82 16.43
C GLU A 119 -18.19 5.70 16.31
N ALA A 120 -17.68 5.16 15.21
CA ALA A 120 -16.24 5.05 14.96
C ALA A 120 -15.56 6.43 14.92
N VAL A 121 -16.13 7.37 14.15
CA VAL A 121 -15.63 8.75 14.04
C VAL A 121 -15.71 9.46 15.40
N THR A 122 -16.80 9.27 16.15
CA THR A 122 -16.97 9.86 17.48
C THR A 122 -15.94 9.31 18.47
N THR A 123 -15.72 8.00 18.47
CA THR A 123 -14.70 7.33 19.30
C THR A 123 -13.31 7.91 19.05
N LEU A 124 -12.93 8.11 17.78
CA LEU A 124 -11.65 8.72 17.44
C LEU A 124 -11.55 10.18 17.88
N ARG A 125 -12.64 10.96 17.81
CA ARG A 125 -12.66 12.37 18.24
C ARG A 125 -12.51 12.55 19.74
N VAL A 126 -13.01 11.63 20.56
CA VAL A 126 -12.97 11.73 22.03
C VAL A 126 -11.80 10.97 22.67
N ALA A 127 -11.09 10.14 21.91
CA ALA A 127 -9.95 9.39 22.39
C ALA A 127 -8.79 10.32 22.79
N SER A 128 -8.07 9.95 23.85
CA SER A 128 -6.88 10.69 24.27
C SER A 128 -5.72 10.49 23.28
N PRO A 129 -4.77 11.43 23.18
CA PRO A 129 -3.57 11.27 22.34
C PRO A 129 -2.81 9.97 22.61
N GLY A 130 -2.74 9.54 23.87
CA GLY A 130 -2.10 8.28 24.26
C GLY A 130 -2.84 7.05 23.72
N GLN A 131 -4.17 7.06 23.74
CA GLN A 131 -4.99 5.97 23.19
C GLN A 131 -4.90 5.91 21.67
N LEU A 132 -4.96 7.06 20.99
CA LEU A 132 -4.77 7.16 19.55
C LEU A 132 -3.41 6.59 19.14
N ARG A 133 -2.35 6.94 19.88
CA ARG A 133 -1.01 6.37 19.66
C ARG A 133 -0.95 4.87 19.89
N ALA A 134 -1.61 4.36 20.93
CA ALA A 134 -1.64 2.92 21.18
C ALA A 134 -2.28 2.15 20.01
N TRP A 135 -3.43 2.63 19.50
CA TRP A 135 -4.07 2.02 18.33
C TRP A 135 -3.22 2.17 17.05
N ALA A 136 -2.58 3.32 16.86
CA ALA A 136 -1.76 3.56 15.68
C ALA A 136 -0.51 2.68 15.66
N VAL A 137 0.17 2.51 16.80
CA VAL A 137 1.29 1.57 16.97
C VAL A 137 0.84 0.14 16.70
N ALA A 138 -0.30 -0.28 17.24
CA ALA A 138 -0.84 -1.61 17.00
C ALA A 138 -1.14 -1.85 15.51
N LEU A 139 -1.78 -0.88 14.85
CA LEU A 139 -2.11 -0.95 13.43
C LEU A 139 -0.87 -1.11 12.54
N VAL A 140 0.15 -0.23 12.69
CA VAL A 140 1.37 -0.30 11.87
C VAL A 140 2.24 -1.53 12.16
N SER A 141 2.09 -2.12 13.34
CA SER A 141 2.79 -3.35 13.74
C SER A 141 2.03 -4.63 13.37
N GLY A 142 0.86 -4.52 12.73
CA GLY A 142 0.03 -5.66 12.34
C GLY A 142 -0.74 -6.32 13.49
N GLN A 143 -0.85 -5.68 14.65
CA GLN A 143 -1.56 -6.19 15.83
C GLN A 143 -3.04 -5.75 15.78
N TYR A 144 -3.77 -6.19 14.76
CA TYR A 144 -5.15 -5.76 14.49
C TYR A 144 -6.13 -6.07 15.63
N SER A 145 -5.90 -7.14 16.39
CA SER A 145 -6.73 -7.50 17.56
C SER A 145 -6.69 -6.46 18.69
N LEU A 146 -5.73 -5.54 18.67
CA LEU A 146 -5.63 -4.44 19.65
C LEU A 146 -6.26 -3.13 19.15
N VAL A 147 -6.84 -3.13 17.95
CA VAL A 147 -7.49 -1.96 17.35
C VAL A 147 -8.96 -2.33 17.10
N PRO A 148 -9.94 -1.57 17.59
CA PRO A 148 -11.32 -1.84 17.24
C PRO A 148 -11.49 -1.73 15.72
N ALA A 149 -11.99 -2.81 15.08
CA ALA A 149 -12.01 -2.96 13.63
C ALA A 149 -12.67 -1.76 12.90
N ALA A 150 -13.72 -1.18 13.49
CA ALA A 150 -14.42 -0.02 12.94
C ALA A 150 -13.55 1.25 12.84
N LEU A 151 -12.48 1.35 13.63
CA LEU A 151 -11.58 2.51 13.62
C LEU A 151 -10.48 2.39 12.55
N VAL A 152 -10.17 1.17 12.10
CA VAL A 152 -9.05 0.88 11.19
C VAL A 152 -9.11 1.73 9.92
N PRO A 153 -10.23 1.84 9.19
CA PRO A 153 -10.26 2.61 7.95
C PRO A 153 -9.85 4.08 8.15
N PHE A 154 -10.38 4.73 9.20
CA PHE A 154 -10.13 6.14 9.47
C PHE A 154 -8.71 6.39 9.99
N LEU A 155 -8.24 5.53 10.89
CA LEU A 155 -6.88 5.63 11.42
C LEU A 155 -5.85 5.35 10.32
N GLY A 156 -6.03 4.27 9.57
CA GLY A 156 -5.19 3.93 8.43
C GLY A 156 -5.17 5.03 7.37
N ALA A 157 -6.31 5.65 7.07
CA ALA A 157 -6.36 6.73 6.10
C ALA A 157 -5.58 7.98 6.54
N ALA A 158 -5.66 8.35 7.82
CA ALA A 158 -4.89 9.46 8.37
C ALA A 158 -3.38 9.19 8.30
N LEU A 159 -2.98 7.97 8.65
CA LEU A 159 -1.57 7.55 8.59
C LEU A 159 -1.06 7.52 7.13
N GLN A 160 -1.85 6.99 6.20
CA GLN A 160 -1.48 7.02 4.77
C GLN A 160 -1.31 8.47 4.26
N ALA A 161 -2.21 9.38 4.64
CA ALA A 161 -2.10 10.79 4.25
C ALA A 161 -0.81 11.43 4.81
N ALA A 162 -0.50 11.20 6.09
CA ALA A 162 0.71 11.72 6.73
C ALA A 162 2.00 11.21 6.06
N TRP A 163 2.11 9.90 5.85
CA TRP A 163 3.31 9.30 5.28
C TRP A 163 3.47 9.59 3.79
N SER A 164 2.39 9.64 3.01
CA SER A 164 2.45 10.05 1.61
C SER A 164 2.82 11.53 1.49
N HIS A 165 2.31 12.41 2.37
CA HIS A 165 2.74 13.80 2.42
C HIS A 165 4.24 13.91 2.72
N TRP A 166 4.72 13.31 3.82
CA TRP A 166 6.14 13.37 4.18
C TRP A 166 7.07 12.85 3.10
N LEU A 167 6.67 11.76 2.42
CA LEU A 167 7.40 11.22 1.28
C LEU A 167 7.50 12.22 0.12
N LEU A 168 6.39 12.87 -0.24
CA LEU A 168 6.31 13.81 -1.37
C LEU A 168 6.93 15.18 -1.07
N SER A 169 6.99 15.58 0.19
CA SER A 169 7.63 16.83 0.62
C SER A 169 9.14 16.73 0.76
N ALA A 170 9.72 15.52 0.76
CA ALA A 170 11.13 15.34 0.97
C ALA A 170 11.97 15.73 -0.25
N GLN A 171 12.89 16.66 -0.05
CA GLN A 171 13.81 17.11 -1.09
C GLN A 171 14.96 16.12 -1.25
N ASN A 172 15.41 15.92 -2.50
CA ASN A 172 16.57 15.07 -2.83
C ASN A 172 16.48 13.66 -2.23
N LEU A 173 15.27 13.09 -2.20
CA LEU A 173 15.04 11.77 -1.65
C LEU A 173 15.83 10.70 -2.43
N GLN A 174 16.80 10.10 -1.77
CA GLN A 174 17.57 8.96 -2.27
C GLN A 174 17.31 7.78 -1.34
N LEU A 175 16.69 6.74 -1.89
CA LEU A 175 16.39 5.51 -1.18
C LEU A 175 17.21 4.37 -1.77
N THR A 176 17.76 3.55 -0.88
CA THR A 176 18.45 2.31 -1.23
C THR A 176 17.53 1.12 -0.95
N PRO A 177 17.72 -0.03 -1.63
CA PRO A 177 17.09 -1.27 -1.23
C PRO A 177 17.41 -1.58 0.24
N GLY A 178 16.38 -1.95 1.02
CA GLY A 178 16.57 -2.48 2.36
C GLY A 178 16.90 -3.98 2.33
N ASP A 179 17.11 -4.55 3.52
CA ASP A 179 17.47 -5.97 3.67
C ASP A 179 16.32 -6.93 3.30
N SER A 180 15.07 -6.51 3.52
CA SER A 180 13.89 -7.30 3.20
C SER A 180 13.24 -6.79 1.92
N LEU A 181 12.99 -7.70 0.96
CA LEU A 181 12.29 -7.38 -0.28
C LEU A 181 10.86 -6.85 -0.03
N SER A 182 10.20 -7.34 1.02
CA SER A 182 8.80 -7.01 1.33
C SER A 182 8.63 -5.72 2.12
N GLN A 183 9.71 -5.05 2.54
CA GLN A 183 9.64 -3.81 3.30
C GLN A 183 9.94 -2.59 2.42
N CYS A 184 9.15 -1.53 2.62
CA CYS A 184 9.30 -0.29 1.89
C CYS A 184 10.61 0.41 2.27
N PRO A 185 11.47 0.80 1.31
CA PRO A 185 12.71 1.50 1.61
C PRO A 185 12.49 2.91 2.17
N ALA A 186 11.29 3.48 2.02
CA ALA A 186 10.96 4.81 2.53
C ALA A 186 10.54 4.81 4.00
N CYS A 187 9.71 3.84 4.41
CA CYS A 187 9.06 3.84 5.73
C CYS A 187 9.12 2.52 6.49
N GLY A 188 9.70 1.46 5.92
CA GLY A 188 9.79 0.13 6.54
C GLY A 188 8.49 -0.67 6.55
N SER A 189 7.35 -0.07 6.21
CA SER A 189 6.05 -0.76 6.16
C SER A 189 6.02 -1.83 5.05
N PRO A 190 5.22 -2.90 5.21
CA PRO A 190 5.20 -4.01 4.28
C PRO A 190 4.51 -3.64 2.94
N ALA A 191 4.85 -4.38 1.89
CA ALA A 191 4.20 -4.32 0.59
C ALA A 191 2.76 -4.85 0.65
N MET A 192 1.77 -3.99 0.43
CA MET A 192 0.36 -4.38 0.37
C MET A 192 0.04 -5.25 -0.85
N ALA A 193 0.66 -4.92 -1.98
CA ALA A 193 0.46 -5.57 -3.27
C ALA A 193 1.70 -5.38 -4.15
N GLY A 194 1.73 -6.05 -5.29
CA GLY A 194 2.64 -5.75 -6.40
C GLY A 194 1.91 -5.25 -7.64
N VAL A 195 2.64 -4.57 -8.51
CA VAL A 195 2.18 -4.04 -9.79
C VAL A 195 3.14 -4.50 -10.88
N ILE A 196 2.60 -5.06 -11.96
CA ILE A 196 3.33 -5.45 -13.16
C ILE A 196 3.07 -4.38 -14.23
N ARG A 197 4.13 -3.64 -14.58
CA ARG A 197 4.09 -2.54 -15.55
C ARG A 197 4.02 -3.12 -16.97
N HIS A 198 3.35 -2.43 -17.90
CA HIS A 198 3.13 -2.90 -19.28
C HIS A 198 3.62 -1.93 -20.38
N ARG A 199 4.22 -0.78 -20.00
CA ARG A 199 4.54 0.31 -20.94
C ARG A 199 6.04 0.57 -21.04
N GLY A 200 6.51 0.72 -22.27
CA GLY A 200 7.85 1.20 -22.60
C GLY A 200 8.96 0.34 -21.97
N LYS A 201 10.04 1.00 -21.51
CA LYS A 201 11.21 0.36 -20.89
C LYS A 201 10.91 -0.36 -19.56
N HIS A 202 9.71 -0.18 -19.00
CA HIS A 202 9.29 -0.83 -17.76
C HIS A 202 8.39 -2.04 -18.02
N ASN A 203 8.15 -2.42 -19.27
CA ASN A 203 7.28 -3.54 -19.59
C ASN A 203 7.74 -4.83 -18.90
N GLY A 204 6.82 -5.49 -18.21
CA GLY A 204 7.05 -6.72 -17.47
C GLY A 204 7.79 -6.56 -16.15
N LEU A 205 8.19 -5.35 -15.74
CA LEU A 205 8.83 -5.11 -14.45
C LEU A 205 7.82 -5.16 -13.31
N ARG A 206 8.27 -5.73 -12.18
CA ARG A 206 7.49 -5.82 -10.94
C ARG A 206 7.92 -4.73 -9.98
N TYR A 207 6.94 -3.99 -9.50
CA TYR A 207 7.10 -3.06 -8.39
C TYR A 207 6.22 -3.52 -7.23
N LEU A 208 6.70 -3.39 -6.01
CA LEU A 208 5.88 -3.56 -4.81
C LEU A 208 5.32 -2.22 -4.40
N VAL A 209 4.11 -2.20 -3.84
CA VAL A 209 3.41 -0.99 -3.42
C VAL A 209 3.30 -0.98 -1.90
N CYS A 210 3.84 0.07 -1.28
CA CYS A 210 3.81 0.23 0.17
C CYS A 210 2.37 0.35 0.69
N SER A 211 2.07 -0.37 1.77
CA SER A 211 0.79 -0.28 2.50
C SER A 211 0.51 1.09 3.14
N LEU A 212 1.58 1.84 3.48
CA LEU A 212 1.50 3.09 4.23
C LEU A 212 1.74 4.32 3.36
N CYS A 213 2.94 4.49 2.79
CA CYS A 213 3.29 5.72 2.05
C CYS A 213 3.00 5.67 0.55
N ALA A 214 2.52 4.53 0.03
CA ALA A 214 2.31 4.25 -1.40
C ALA A 214 3.55 4.37 -2.31
N CYS A 215 4.76 4.44 -1.73
CA CYS A 215 6.00 4.32 -2.48
C CYS A 215 6.06 2.97 -3.19
N GLU A 216 6.53 2.98 -4.43
CA GLU A 216 6.77 1.78 -5.20
C GLU A 216 8.27 1.49 -5.34
N TRP A 217 8.67 0.23 -5.20
CA TRP A 217 10.06 -0.19 -5.40
C TRP A 217 10.17 -1.46 -6.22
N HIS A 218 11.18 -1.50 -7.08
CA HIS A 218 11.40 -2.60 -8.00
C HIS A 218 11.92 -3.84 -7.26
N VAL A 219 11.36 -5.00 -7.57
CA VAL A 219 11.86 -6.31 -7.15
C VAL A 219 11.87 -7.27 -8.34
N VAL A 220 12.74 -8.27 -8.29
CA VAL A 220 12.79 -9.30 -9.33
C VAL A 220 11.44 -10.02 -9.42
N ARG A 221 10.92 -10.18 -10.64
CA ARG A 221 9.54 -10.62 -10.89
C ARG A 221 9.22 -12.00 -10.33
N VAL A 222 10.06 -13.00 -10.60
CA VAL A 222 9.83 -14.41 -10.25
C VAL A 222 10.61 -14.74 -8.97
N LYS A 223 10.20 -14.13 -7.86
CA LYS A 223 10.83 -14.32 -6.55
C LYS A 223 9.81 -14.01 -5.45
N CYS A 224 9.60 -14.94 -4.52
CA CYS A 224 8.79 -14.69 -3.35
C CYS A 224 9.42 -13.55 -2.54
N VAL A 225 8.64 -12.52 -2.20
CA VAL A 225 9.13 -11.35 -1.46
C VAL A 225 9.32 -11.63 0.04
N TYR A 226 8.90 -12.80 0.51
CA TYR A 226 8.96 -13.20 1.92
C TYR A 226 10.09 -14.21 2.19
N CYS A 227 10.13 -15.33 1.46
CA CYS A 227 11.15 -16.37 1.65
C CYS A 227 12.23 -16.40 0.57
N GLU A 228 12.14 -15.49 -0.41
CA GLU A 228 13.13 -15.31 -1.47
C GLU A 228 13.34 -16.50 -2.42
N GLN A 229 12.50 -17.53 -2.34
CA GLN A 229 12.51 -18.64 -3.28
C GLN A 229 11.84 -18.23 -4.61
N SER A 230 12.42 -18.70 -5.73
CA SER A 230 11.90 -18.49 -7.08
C SER A 230 11.22 -19.74 -7.67
N LYS A 231 11.36 -20.90 -7.03
CA LYS A 231 10.89 -22.17 -7.56
C LYS A 231 9.46 -22.46 -7.10
N GLY A 232 8.61 -22.87 -8.03
CA GLY A 232 7.26 -23.35 -7.72
C GLY A 232 6.28 -22.25 -7.30
N LEU A 233 6.53 -21.00 -7.68
CA LEU A 233 5.54 -19.93 -7.51
C LEU A 233 4.37 -20.19 -8.47
N GLU A 234 3.15 -20.05 -7.94
CA GLU A 234 1.91 -20.20 -8.68
C GLU A 234 1.18 -18.86 -8.76
N TYR A 235 0.40 -18.65 -9.81
CA TYR A 235 -0.34 -17.40 -10.03
C TYR A 235 -1.82 -17.72 -10.17
N LEU A 236 -2.59 -17.42 -9.13
CA LEU A 236 -4.00 -17.76 -9.02
C LEU A 236 -4.87 -16.51 -9.18
N SER A 237 -5.98 -16.63 -9.89
CA SER A 237 -7.04 -15.62 -9.93
C SER A 237 -8.37 -16.29 -9.62
N LEU A 238 -9.38 -15.49 -9.26
CA LEU A 238 -10.74 -15.98 -9.30
C LEU A 238 -11.18 -16.13 -10.76
N GLU A 239 -12.00 -17.13 -11.04
CA GLU A 239 -12.71 -17.21 -12.31
C GLU A 239 -13.80 -16.12 -12.32
N ASP A 240 -13.82 -15.29 -13.37
CA ASP A 240 -14.90 -14.37 -13.66
C ASP A 240 -15.32 -14.51 -15.13
N ASP A 241 -16.55 -14.13 -15.46
CA ASP A 241 -17.04 -14.18 -16.85
C ASP A 241 -16.40 -13.09 -17.73
N CYS A 242 -15.68 -12.15 -17.12
CA CYS A 242 -15.10 -10.97 -17.75
C CYS A 242 -13.70 -11.22 -18.33
N HIS A 243 -12.94 -12.14 -17.75
CA HIS A 243 -11.55 -12.39 -18.05
C HIS A 243 -11.25 -13.89 -18.01
N ALA A 244 -10.49 -14.37 -19.00
CA ALA A 244 -9.80 -15.65 -18.82
C ALA A 244 -8.84 -15.56 -17.62
N ALA A 245 -8.63 -16.67 -16.89
CA ALA A 245 -7.77 -16.67 -15.69
C ALA A 245 -6.35 -16.10 -15.96
N ASN A 246 -5.77 -16.39 -17.14
CA ASN A 246 -4.47 -15.85 -17.56
C ASN A 246 -4.49 -14.39 -18.02
N GLN A 247 -5.66 -13.76 -18.07
CA GLN A 247 -5.91 -12.35 -18.42
C GLN A 247 -6.56 -11.57 -17.28
N ALA A 248 -6.83 -12.19 -16.14
CA ALA A 248 -7.32 -11.50 -14.95
C ALA A 248 -6.38 -10.34 -14.56
N PRO A 249 -6.89 -9.12 -14.32
CA PRO A 249 -6.06 -7.97 -13.98
C PRO A 249 -5.42 -8.10 -12.60
N LEU A 250 -6.02 -8.83 -11.66
CA LEU A 250 -5.42 -9.15 -10.37
C LEU A 250 -5.19 -10.66 -10.23
N ARG A 251 -4.00 -11.04 -9.76
CA ARG A 251 -3.65 -12.44 -9.47
C ARG A 251 -2.85 -12.52 -8.17
N ALA A 252 -3.04 -13.54 -7.38
CA ALA A 252 -2.19 -13.85 -6.24
C ALA A 252 -0.97 -14.63 -6.71
N GLU A 253 0.23 -14.11 -6.44
CA GLU A 253 1.46 -14.90 -6.44
C GLU A 253 1.51 -15.70 -5.14
N VAL A 254 1.45 -17.01 -5.27
CA VAL A 254 1.38 -17.97 -4.18
C VAL A 254 2.72 -18.70 -4.05
N CYS A 255 3.24 -18.77 -2.83
CA CYS A 255 4.50 -19.46 -2.54
C CYS A 255 4.25 -20.70 -1.67
N PRO A 256 4.41 -21.92 -2.21
CA PRO A 256 4.29 -23.15 -1.41
C PRO A 256 5.47 -23.34 -0.43
N GLY A 257 6.58 -22.62 -0.60
CA GLY A 257 7.74 -22.71 0.29
C GLY A 257 7.51 -22.06 1.66
N CYS A 258 6.67 -21.02 1.74
CA CYS A 258 6.34 -20.34 3.00
C CYS A 258 4.83 -20.19 3.25
N ASN A 259 4.00 -20.87 2.45
CA ASN A 259 2.54 -20.79 2.51
C ASN A 259 2.00 -19.36 2.62
N SER A 260 2.59 -18.44 1.84
CA SER A 260 2.19 -17.04 1.81
C SER A 260 1.79 -16.64 0.39
N TYR A 261 1.02 -15.57 0.26
CA TYR A 261 0.73 -14.97 -1.04
C TYR A 261 0.84 -13.45 -1.04
N LEU A 262 1.03 -12.90 -2.25
CA LEU A 262 0.96 -11.46 -2.52
C LEU A 262 0.09 -11.23 -3.75
N LYS A 263 -0.90 -10.35 -3.66
CA LYS A 263 -1.71 -9.92 -4.81
C LYS A 263 -0.88 -9.03 -5.75
N LEU A 264 -0.94 -9.32 -7.05
CA LEU A 264 -0.26 -8.65 -8.13
C LEU A 264 -1.28 -8.10 -9.13
N LEU A 265 -1.21 -6.79 -9.37
CA LEU A 265 -2.00 -6.08 -10.38
C LEU A 265 -1.22 -6.01 -11.70
N TYR A 266 -1.79 -6.57 -12.75
CA TYR A 266 -1.23 -6.57 -14.10
C TYR A 266 -1.83 -5.43 -14.92
N LEU A 267 -1.06 -4.35 -15.07
CA LEU A 267 -1.55 -3.15 -15.75
C LEU A 267 -1.77 -3.37 -17.26
N GLU A 268 -1.24 -4.46 -17.84
CA GLU A 268 -1.54 -4.83 -19.23
C GLU A 268 -3.02 -5.15 -19.44
N ASN A 269 -3.67 -5.69 -18.40
CA ASN A 269 -5.07 -6.09 -18.43
C ASN A 269 -5.98 -5.01 -17.81
N ASP A 270 -5.41 -4.11 -17.02
CA ASP A 270 -6.10 -2.97 -16.42
C ASP A 270 -5.17 -1.76 -16.31
N GLY A 271 -5.08 -0.99 -17.39
CA GLY A 271 -4.13 0.12 -17.52
C GLY A 271 -4.34 1.26 -16.53
N GLU A 272 -5.54 1.37 -15.96
CA GLU A 272 -5.93 2.37 -14.96
C GLU A 272 -6.01 1.77 -13.55
N GLY A 273 -5.57 0.52 -13.37
CA GLY A 273 -5.62 -0.16 -12.08
C GLY A 273 -4.83 0.57 -11.00
N GLU A 274 -5.36 0.55 -9.78
CA GLU A 274 -4.71 1.10 -8.60
C GLU A 274 -4.67 0.03 -7.50
N ALA A 275 -3.52 -0.13 -6.85
CA ALA A 275 -3.24 -1.31 -6.04
C ALA A 275 -4.13 -1.45 -4.81
N LEU A 276 -4.44 -0.35 -4.11
CA LEU A 276 -5.28 -0.41 -2.91
C LEU A 276 -6.72 -0.79 -3.26
N SER A 277 -7.27 -0.12 -4.27
CA SER A 277 -8.63 -0.33 -4.74
C SER A 277 -8.83 -1.71 -5.35
N ALA A 278 -7.88 -2.20 -6.14
CA ALA A 278 -7.91 -3.57 -6.67
C ALA A 278 -7.81 -4.62 -5.55
N ASP A 279 -7.03 -4.34 -4.51
CA ASP A 279 -6.95 -5.21 -3.34
C ASP A 279 -8.27 -5.28 -2.55
N LEU A 280 -8.90 -4.13 -2.27
CA LEU A 280 -10.22 -4.07 -1.61
C LEU A 280 -11.35 -4.65 -2.48
N GLY A 281 -11.26 -4.52 -3.80
CA GLY A 281 -12.24 -5.08 -4.74
C GLY A 281 -12.11 -6.59 -4.95
N SER A 282 -11.15 -7.25 -4.27
CA SER A 282 -10.83 -8.66 -4.51
C SER A 282 -10.72 -9.49 -3.23
N LEU A 283 -11.44 -9.11 -2.17
CA LEU A 283 -11.39 -9.81 -0.87
C LEU A 283 -11.83 -11.28 -0.95
N LEU A 284 -12.68 -11.63 -1.92
CA LEU A 284 -13.06 -13.02 -2.16
C LEU A 284 -11.85 -13.90 -2.53
N LEU A 285 -10.84 -13.33 -3.20
CA LEU A 285 -9.60 -14.06 -3.51
C LEU A 285 -8.80 -14.33 -2.24
N ASP A 286 -8.77 -13.38 -1.28
CA ASP A 286 -8.14 -13.61 0.01
C ASP A 286 -8.84 -14.76 0.77
N MET A 287 -10.17 -14.75 0.80
CA MET A 287 -10.96 -15.80 1.46
C MET A 287 -10.69 -17.18 0.87
N ARG A 288 -10.61 -17.27 -0.47
CA ARG A 288 -10.29 -18.53 -1.16
C ARG A 288 -8.89 -19.03 -0.81
N LEU A 289 -7.89 -18.14 -0.82
CA LEU A 289 -6.50 -18.48 -0.52
C LEU A 289 -6.30 -18.87 0.95
N ALA A 290 -7.00 -18.22 1.87
CA ALA A 290 -7.01 -18.58 3.28
C ALA A 290 -7.56 -20.01 3.49
N GLN A 291 -8.64 -20.38 2.79
CA GLN A 291 -9.18 -21.75 2.80
C GLN A 291 -8.20 -22.78 2.24
N ASP A 292 -7.36 -22.39 1.28
CA ASP A 292 -6.28 -23.22 0.74
C ASP A 292 -5.03 -23.26 1.64
N GLY A 293 -5.06 -22.57 2.80
CA GLY A 293 -3.98 -22.58 3.79
C GLY A 293 -2.88 -21.55 3.55
N TYR A 294 -3.08 -20.59 2.64
CA TYR A 294 -2.13 -19.51 2.38
C TYR A 294 -2.39 -18.29 3.25
N GLN A 295 -1.31 -17.73 3.78
CA GLN A 295 -1.35 -16.59 4.70
C GLN A 295 -1.06 -15.28 3.97
N ARG A 296 -1.81 -14.24 4.36
CA ARG A 296 -1.55 -12.86 3.95
C ARG A 296 -0.72 -12.14 5.01
N LEU A 297 0.51 -11.75 4.65
CA LEU A 297 1.43 -11.11 5.60
C LEU A 297 1.36 -9.58 5.63
N ALA A 298 0.71 -8.96 4.65
CA ALA A 298 0.60 -7.52 4.52
C ALA A 298 -0.82 -7.09 4.14
N PRO A 299 -1.69 -6.88 5.13
CA PRO A 299 -3.05 -6.42 4.90
C PRO A 299 -3.13 -4.92 4.57
N ASN A 300 -4.29 -4.53 4.04
CA ASN A 300 -4.62 -3.17 3.65
C ASN A 300 -4.95 -2.32 4.87
N LEU A 301 -4.29 -1.18 5.06
CA LEU A 301 -4.54 -0.34 6.25
C LEU A 301 -5.94 0.28 6.29
N LEU A 302 -6.74 0.16 5.22
CA LEU A 302 -8.12 0.63 5.20
C LEU A 302 -9.14 -0.45 5.57
N LEU A 303 -8.70 -1.68 5.86
CA LEU A 303 -9.54 -2.83 6.20
C LEU A 303 -8.93 -3.59 7.38
N ALA A 304 -9.71 -3.78 8.44
CA ALA A 304 -9.34 -4.73 9.49
C ALA A 304 -9.53 -6.16 8.95
N PRO A 305 -8.53 -7.06 9.09
CA PRO A 305 -8.77 -8.50 8.94
C PRO A 305 -9.92 -8.91 9.89
N GLY A 306 -10.80 -9.78 9.43
CA GLY A 306 -11.82 -10.36 10.32
C GLY A 306 -11.16 -11.17 11.44
N ASP A 307 -11.84 -11.28 12.58
CA ASP A 307 -11.43 -12.18 13.64
C ASP A 307 -11.53 -13.63 13.12
N GLU A 308 -10.40 -14.35 13.08
CA GLU A 308 -10.39 -15.82 13.04
C GLU A 308 -10.48 -16.40 14.45
#